data_AF-A0A930YEC1-F1
#
_entry.id   AF-A0A930YEC1-F1
#
_cell.length_a   1.000
_cell.length_b   1.000
_cell.length_c   1.000
_cell.angle_alpha   90.00
_cell.angle_beta   90.00
_cell.angle_gamma   90.00
#
_symmetry.space_group_name_H-M   'P 1'
#
loop_
_entity.id
_entity.type
_entity.pdbx_description
1 polymer ?
#
loop_
_entity_poly.entity_id
_entity_poly.type
_entity_poly.pdbx_seq_one_letter_code
_entity_poly.pdbx_strand_id
1 'polypeptide(L)'
;MSTANITLHDYETAERAMAHENATTGVVVHGIVTLLVAAGLIIINITLAPEFPWSAFAVGGMLIGLLAHWWFGYVKLDDQLTRQQEKTEARAAQMRR
;
A
#
# COMPACT_ATOMS: atom_id res chain seq x y z
N MET A 1 9.18 27.10 -13.10
CA MET A 1 9.24 28.11 -12.03
C MET A 1 9.98 27.48 -10.86
N SER A 2 11.18 27.98 -10.56
CA SER A 2 12.03 27.50 -9.46
C SER A 2 11.45 28.02 -8.15
N THR A 3 10.89 27.13 -7.34
CA THR A 3 10.32 27.46 -6.02
C THR A 3 11.43 27.53 -4.99
N ALA A 4 11.69 28.75 -4.48
CA ALA A 4 12.17 29.11 -3.15
C ALA A 4 13.41 28.37 -2.56
N ASN A 5 13.93 28.89 -1.47
CA ASN A 5 15.07 28.34 -0.72
C ASN A 5 14.62 27.08 0.07
N ILE A 6 14.15 26.04 -0.63
CA ILE A 6 13.64 24.80 -0.02
C ILE A 6 14.82 24.01 0.51
N THR A 7 14.80 23.66 1.80
CA THR A 7 15.83 22.83 2.41
C THR A 7 15.59 21.35 2.11
N LEU A 8 16.64 20.52 2.23
CA LEU A 8 16.49 19.06 2.12
C LEU A 8 15.45 18.52 3.10
N HIS A 9 15.40 19.08 4.32
CA HIS A 9 14.46 18.66 5.34
C HIS A 9 13.00 18.95 4.95
N ASP A 10 12.74 20.11 4.35
CA ASP A 10 11.40 20.46 3.85
C ASP A 10 10.96 19.48 2.75
N TYR A 11 11.89 19.12 1.86
CA TYR A 11 11.64 18.14 0.80
C TYR A 11 11.31 16.75 1.35
N GLU A 12 12.13 16.22 2.27
CA GLU A 12 11.90 14.89 2.87
C GLU A 12 10.59 14.84 3.64
N THR A 13 10.23 15.93 4.33
CA THR A 13 8.99 16.02 5.09
C THR A 13 7.78 15.97 4.16
N ALA A 14 7.83 16.73 3.06
CA ALA A 14 6.79 16.71 2.04
C ALA A 14 6.67 15.33 1.37
N GLU A 15 7.80 14.69 1.07
CA GLU A 15 7.83 13.33 0.50
C GLU A 15 7.17 12.31 1.44
N ARG A 16 7.51 12.33 2.74
CA ARG A 16 6.89 11.43 3.73
C ARG A 16 5.37 11.67 3.83
N ALA A 17 4.94 12.92 3.89
CA ALA A 17 3.50 13.25 3.95
C ALA A 17 2.73 12.68 2.74
N MET A 18 3.23 12.92 1.52
CA MET A 18 2.62 12.38 0.30
C MET A 18 2.63 10.85 0.27
N ALA A 19 3.70 10.22 0.76
CA ALA A 19 3.78 8.77 0.81
C ALA A 19 2.73 8.16 1.76
N HIS A 20 2.51 8.77 2.93
CA HIS A 20 1.47 8.35 3.88
C HIS A 20 0.05 8.50 3.31
N GLU A 21 -0.23 9.61 2.62
CA GLU A 21 -1.51 9.83 1.94
C GLU A 21 -1.77 8.76 0.87
N ASN A 22 -0.76 8.47 0.05
CA ASN A 22 -0.83 7.45 -1.00
C ASN A 22 -0.99 6.04 -0.42
N ALA A 23 -0.26 5.70 0.64
CA ALA A 23 -0.36 4.41 1.32
C ALA A 23 -1.76 4.21 1.92
N THR A 24 -2.31 5.23 2.57
CA THR A 24 -3.66 5.21 3.14
C THR A 24 -4.69 4.98 2.04
N THR A 25 -4.59 5.77 0.95
CA THR A 25 -5.47 5.63 -0.21
C THR A 25 -5.39 4.23 -0.82
N GLY A 26 -4.18 3.69 -0.96
CA GLY A 26 -3.94 2.35 -1.51
C GLY A 26 -4.60 1.25 -0.66
N VAL A 27 -4.43 1.28 0.66
CA VAL A 27 -5.05 0.31 1.57
C VAL A 27 -6.57 0.42 1.54
N VAL A 28 -7.13 1.64 1.54
CA VAL A 28 -8.58 1.86 1.48
C VAL A 28 -9.17 1.32 0.18
N VAL A 29 -8.58 1.67 -0.97
CA VAL A 29 -9.07 1.20 -2.27
C VAL A 29 -8.98 -0.33 -2.37
N HIS A 30 -7.86 -0.93 -1.92
CA HIS A 30 -7.71 -2.38 -1.93
C HIS A 30 -8.73 -3.07 -1.02
N GLY A 31 -9.00 -2.51 0.17
CA GLY A 31 -10.04 -3.00 1.08
C GLY A 31 -11.44 -2.94 0.47
N ILE A 32 -11.79 -1.84 -0.20
CA ILE A 32 -13.09 -1.69 -0.90
C ILE A 32 -13.23 -2.73 -2.00
N VAL A 33 -12.22 -2.88 -2.87
CA VAL A 33 -12.25 -3.88 -3.95
C VAL A 33 -12.35 -5.30 -3.39
N THR A 34 -11.59 -5.59 -2.33
CA THR A 34 -11.63 -6.90 -1.64
C THR A 34 -13.05 -7.19 -1.13
N LEU A 35 -13.72 -6.21 -0.51
CA LEU A 35 -15.09 -6.36 -0.03
C LEU A 35 -16.09 -6.61 -1.15
N LEU A 36 -15.99 -5.85 -2.25
CA LEU A 36 -16.88 -6.01 -3.41
C LEU A 36 -16.72 -7.39 -4.06
N VAL A 37 -15.47 -7.82 -4.25
CA VAL A 37 -15.17 -9.16 -4.81
C VAL A 37 -15.65 -10.25 -3.86
N ALA A 38 -15.39 -10.13 -2.56
CA ALA A 38 -15.86 -11.09 -1.55
C ALA A 38 -17.37 -11.24 -1.57
N ALA A 39 -18.12 -10.14 -1.59
CA ALA A 39 -19.58 -10.17 -1.69
C ALA A 39 -20.04 -10.87 -2.97
N GLY A 40 -19.43 -10.56 -4.12
CA GLY A 40 -19.73 -11.22 -5.39
C GLY A 40 -19.48 -12.73 -5.35
N LEU A 41 -18.33 -13.17 -4.81
CA LEU A 41 -18.01 -14.60 -4.70
C LEU A 41 -18.99 -15.33 -3.77
N ILE A 42 -19.39 -14.71 -2.67
CA ILE A 42 -20.39 -15.27 -1.74
C ILE A 42 -21.73 -15.44 -2.46
N ILE A 43 -22.21 -14.42 -3.18
CA ILE A 43 -23.46 -14.49 -3.96
C ILE A 43 -23.40 -15.61 -5.00
N ILE A 44 -22.29 -15.72 -5.75
CA ILE A 44 -22.11 -16.78 -6.74
C ILE A 44 -22.12 -18.15 -6.07
N ASN A 45 -21.45 -18.32 -4.93
CA ASN A 45 -21.41 -19.60 -4.23
C ASN A 45 -22.81 -20.03 -3.78
N ILE A 46 -23.57 -19.16 -3.12
CA ILE A 46 -24.89 -19.53 -2.60
C ILE A 46 -25.91 -19.78 -3.72
N THR A 47 -25.71 -19.20 -4.91
CA THR A 47 -26.64 -19.34 -6.04
C THR A 47 -26.32 -20.52 -6.95
N LEU A 48 -25.03 -20.83 -7.16
CA LEU A 48 -24.61 -21.83 -8.16
C LEU A 48 -24.06 -23.12 -7.56
N ALA A 49 -23.57 -23.12 -6.32
CA ALA A 49 -22.99 -24.29 -5.68
C ALA A 49 -23.21 -24.27 -4.14
N PRO A 50 -24.47 -24.18 -3.66
CA PRO A 50 -24.77 -24.04 -2.24
C PRO A 50 -24.29 -25.21 -1.37
N GLU A 51 -24.07 -26.38 -1.95
CA GLU A 51 -23.60 -27.59 -1.29
C GLU A 51 -22.13 -27.53 -0.83
N PHE A 52 -21.32 -26.62 -1.40
CA PHE A 52 -19.91 -26.49 -1.06
C PHE A 52 -19.50 -25.02 -0.89
N PRO A 53 -19.06 -24.58 0.30
CA PRO A 53 -18.76 -23.18 0.60
C PRO A 53 -17.37 -22.75 0.10
N TRP A 54 -17.08 -22.95 -1.19
CA TRP A 54 -15.78 -22.63 -1.79
C TRP A 54 -15.38 -21.15 -1.64
N SER A 55 -16.34 -20.23 -1.63
CA SER A 55 -16.07 -18.79 -1.50
C SER A 55 -15.45 -18.45 -0.16
N ALA A 56 -15.67 -19.25 0.90
CA ALA A 56 -15.05 -19.03 2.20
C ALA A 56 -13.53 -19.13 2.13
N PHE A 57 -12.99 -20.09 1.37
CA PHE A 57 -11.55 -20.23 1.18
C PHE A 57 -10.97 -19.07 0.37
N ALA A 58 -11.67 -18.66 -0.70
CA ALA A 58 -11.26 -17.52 -1.52
C ALA A 58 -11.26 -16.21 -0.71
N VAL A 59 -12.32 -15.95 0.06
CA VAL A 59 -12.42 -14.78 0.95
C VAL A 59 -11.34 -14.82 2.03
N GLY A 60 -11.10 -15.98 2.64
CA GLY A 60 -10.02 -16.15 3.61
C GLY A 60 -8.64 -15.80 3.03
N GLY A 61 -8.33 -16.28 1.81
CA GLY A 61 -7.10 -15.94 1.12
C GLY A 61 -6.98 -14.45 0.79
N MET A 62 -8.07 -13.82 0.34
CA MET A 62 -8.11 -12.37 0.08
C MET A 62 -7.88 -11.55 1.35
N LEU A 63 -8.44 -11.96 2.50
CA LEU A 63 -8.21 -11.29 3.78
C LEU A 63 -6.73 -11.33 4.19
N ILE A 64 -6.07 -12.49 4.00
CA ILE A 64 -4.62 -12.60 4.24
C ILE A 64 -3.84 -11.65 3.33
N GLY A 65 -4.22 -11.57 2.05
CA GLY A 65 -3.63 -10.63 1.09
C GLY A 65 -3.80 -9.16 1.51
N LEU A 66 -5.01 -8.78 1.94
CA LEU A 66 -5.30 -7.43 2.43
C LEU A 66 -4.46 -7.08 3.67
N LEU A 67 -4.31 -8.01 4.62
CA LEU A 67 -3.46 -7.83 5.79
C LEU A 67 -1.98 -7.64 5.42
N ALA A 68 -1.50 -8.41 4.44
CA ALA A 68 -0.14 -8.24 3.92
C ALA A 68 0.04 -6.86 3.28
N HIS A 69 -0.93 -6.40 2.47
CA HIS A 69 -0.88 -5.07 1.86
C HIS A 69 -0.89 -3.95 2.90
N TRP A 70 -1.71 -4.06 3.95
CA TRP A 70 -1.70 -3.11 5.05
C TRP A 70 -0.36 -3.11 5.80
N TRP A 71 0.18 -4.28 6.12
CA TRP A 71 1.44 -4.39 6.85
C TRP A 71 2.63 -3.82 6.05
N PHE A 72 2.80 -4.27 4.81
CA PHE A 72 3.95 -3.87 4.00
C PHE A 72 3.80 -2.49 3.37
N GLY A 73 2.57 -2.05 3.09
CA GLY A 73 2.30 -0.78 2.43
C GLY A 73 2.09 0.40 3.39
N TYR A 74 1.64 0.14 4.62
CA TYR A 74 1.34 1.19 5.60
C TYR A 74 2.19 1.08 6.86
N VAL A 75 2.19 -0.08 7.53
CA VAL A 75 2.92 -0.24 8.81
C VAL A 75 4.43 -0.09 8.65
N LYS A 76 5.00 -0.64 7.57
CA LYS A 76 6.44 -0.57 7.29
C LYS A 76 6.84 0.64 6.42
N LEU A 77 5.94 1.59 6.20
CA LEU A 77 6.18 2.70 5.27
C LEU A 77 7.36 3.57 5.72
N ASP A 78 7.42 3.96 6.99
CA ASP A 78 8.51 4.82 7.49
C ASP A 78 9.89 4.16 7.38
N ASP A 79 9.97 2.87 7.69
CA ASP A 79 11.19 2.07 7.51
C ASP A 79 11.62 2.03 6.03
N GLN A 80 10.66 1.92 5.10
CA GLN A 80 10.92 1.89 3.67
C GLN A 80 11.41 3.25 3.17
N LEU A 81 10.75 4.34 3.59
CA LEU A 81 11.11 5.71 3.21
C LEU A 81 12.51 6.07 3.71
N THR A 82 12.81 5.76 4.97
CA THR A 82 14.14 5.99 5.55
C THR A 82 15.23 5.27 4.73
N ARG A 83 15.03 3.98 4.46
CA ARG A 83 15.99 3.19 3.64
C ARG A 83 16.10 3.70 2.21
N GLN A 84 15.03 4.25 1.65
CA GLN A 84 15.03 4.83 0.31
C GLN A 84 15.81 6.14 0.27
N GLN A 85 15.64 6.99 1.27
CA GLN A 85 16.37 8.26 1.42
C GLN A 85 17.87 8.00 1.58
N GLU A 86 18.27 7.10 2.48
CA GLU A 86 19.68 6.70 2.66
C GLU A 86 20.33 6.22 1.34
N LYS A 87 19.62 5.37 0.57
CA LYS A 87 20.11 4.90 -0.73
C LYS A 87 20.24 6.02 -1.75
N THR A 88 19.30 6.96 -1.74
CA THR A 88 19.26 8.10 -2.65
C THR A 88 20.42 9.05 -2.35
N GLU A 89 20.66 9.38 -1.08
CA GLU A 89 21.80 10.18 -0.63
C GLU A 89 23.12 9.52 -0.98
N ALA A 90 23.28 8.22 -0.71
CA ALA A 90 24.49 7.48 -1.04
C ALA A 90 24.78 7.51 -2.55
N ARG A 91 23.75 7.38 -3.39
CA ARG A 91 23.87 7.45 -4.84
C ARG A 91 24.21 8.87 -5.32
N ALA A 92 23.58 9.90 -4.75
CA ALA A 92 23.89 11.29 -5.08
C ALA A 92 25.34 11.66 -4.71
N ALA A 93 25.82 11.18 -3.55
CA ALA A 93 27.20 11.38 -3.13
C ALA A 93 28.22 10.71 -4.08
N GLN A 94 27.89 9.54 -4.63
CA GLN A 94 28.71 8.88 -5.64
C GLN A 94 28.73 9.65 -6.98
N MET A 95 27.60 10.20 -7.41
CA MET A 95 27.50 10.97 -8.66
C MET A 95 28.23 12.32 -8.62
N ARG A 96 28.50 12.84 -7.42
CA ARG A 96 29.21 14.11 -7.23
C ARG A 96 30.74 13.95 -7.24
N ARG A 97 31.26 12.72 -7.14
CA ARG A 97 32.68 12.41 -7.28
C ARG A 97 33.06 12.26 -8.74
#